data_AF-A0A8D8MZ42-F1
#
_entry.id   AF-A0A8D8MZ42-F1
#
_cell.length_a   1.000
_cell.length_b   1.000
_cell.length_c   1.000
_cell.angle_alpha   90.00
_cell.angle_beta   90.00
_cell.angle_gamma   90.00
#
_symmetry.space_group_name_H-M   'P 1'
#
loop_
_entity.id
_entity.type
_entity.pdbx_description
1 polymer ?
#
loop_
_entity_poly.entity_id
_entity_poly.type
_entity_poly.pdbx_seq_one_letter_code
_entity_poly.pdbx_strand_id
1 'polypeptide(L)'
;LRCNEYESCVLCRQFKTGPWSEAECSANCSSLSLQSVGSLEPNEEAGDKRCTFSHNQCRYEFMYNEYANSEKLIVLEKPDCPAVPLTLGFVLIVVGAVVLLGLAALLVWKLVTSVCDRREYARFEQERANAKFDESDNPLYKEPTSTFQNPTFADKMAGEGATASQLRG
;
A
#
# COMPACT_ATOMS: atom_id res chain seq x y z
N LEU A 1 -49.00 18.38 15.76
CA LEU A 1 -47.73 18.98 16.21
C LEU A 1 -47.22 19.95 15.14
N ARG A 2 -46.71 21.13 15.52
CA ARG A 2 -46.17 22.16 14.60
C ARG A 2 -44.65 22.03 14.39
N CYS A 3 -44.10 20.82 14.48
CA CYS A 3 -42.65 20.61 14.40
C CYS A 3 -42.05 21.16 13.09
N ASN A 4 -42.62 20.79 11.94
CA ASN A 4 -42.09 21.15 10.61
C ASN A 4 -41.99 22.67 10.36
N GLU A 5 -42.90 23.45 10.96
CA GLU A 5 -42.92 24.92 10.82
C GLU A 5 -41.75 25.55 11.56
N TYR A 6 -41.41 25.03 12.73
CA TYR A 6 -40.35 25.55 13.58
C TYR A 6 -38.95 25.05 13.19
N GLU A 7 -38.81 23.97 12.41
CA GLU A 7 -37.50 23.43 11.98
C GLU A 7 -36.62 24.49 11.30
N SER A 8 -37.19 25.21 10.33
CA SER A 8 -36.46 26.22 9.56
C SER A 8 -36.07 27.41 10.43
N CYS A 9 -36.93 27.80 11.37
CA CYS A 9 -36.62 28.84 12.35
C CYS A 9 -35.52 28.44 13.33
N VAL A 10 -35.52 27.20 13.81
CA VAL A 10 -34.49 26.66 14.70
C VAL A 10 -33.13 26.65 13.98
N LEU A 11 -33.07 26.15 12.74
CA LEU A 11 -31.85 26.13 11.95
C LEU A 11 -31.27 27.54 11.73
N CYS A 12 -32.09 28.50 11.32
CA CYS A 12 -31.60 29.82 10.92
C CYS A 12 -31.32 30.74 12.12
N ARG A 13 -32.12 30.70 13.19
CA ARG A 13 -31.93 31.56 14.37
C ARG A 13 -30.80 31.06 15.26
N GLN A 14 -30.77 29.77 15.57
CA GLN A 14 -29.81 29.18 16.52
C GLN A 14 -28.50 28.78 15.84
N PHE A 15 -28.57 28.05 14.72
CA PHE A 15 -27.40 27.43 14.08
C PHE A 15 -26.89 28.20 12.86
N LYS A 16 -27.52 29.32 12.50
CA LYS A 16 -27.17 30.16 11.33
C LYS A 16 -27.00 29.33 10.04
N THR A 17 -27.82 28.29 9.93
CA THR A 17 -27.79 27.30 8.86
C THR A 17 -29.20 27.17 8.28
N GLY A 18 -29.34 26.52 7.12
CA GLY A 18 -30.63 26.24 6.50
C GLY A 18 -30.82 26.98 5.17
N PRO A 19 -32.02 26.91 4.58
CA PRO A 19 -32.28 27.42 3.23
C PRO A 19 -32.56 28.94 3.19
N TRP A 20 -32.91 29.55 4.33
CA TRP A 20 -33.29 30.96 4.39
C TRP A 20 -32.10 31.89 4.63
N SER A 21 -32.15 33.06 4.01
CA SER A 21 -31.25 34.17 4.31
C SER A 21 -31.53 34.77 5.70
N GLU A 22 -30.60 35.55 6.24
CA GLU A 22 -30.79 36.20 7.55
C GLU A 22 -32.02 37.12 7.58
N ALA A 23 -32.30 37.81 6.49
CA ALA A 23 -33.46 38.69 6.36
C ALA A 23 -34.77 37.90 6.40
N GLU A 24 -34.87 36.82 5.61
CA GLU A 24 -36.05 35.94 5.57
C GLU A 24 -36.27 35.23 6.91
N CYS A 25 -35.18 34.79 7.55
CA CYS A 25 -35.22 34.19 8.88
C CYS A 25 -35.75 35.17 9.94
N SER A 26 -35.32 36.43 9.90
CA SER A 26 -35.78 37.44 10.86
C SER A 26 -37.25 37.78 10.66
N ALA A 27 -37.72 37.90 9.41
CA ALA A 27 -39.10 38.19 9.07
C ALA A 27 -40.06 37.06 9.45
N ASN A 28 -39.76 35.83 9.04
CA ASN A 28 -40.64 34.67 9.25
C ASN A 28 -40.64 34.16 10.71
N CYS A 29 -39.54 34.33 11.44
CA CYS A 29 -39.40 33.84 12.82
C CYS A 29 -39.39 34.97 13.85
N SER A 30 -40.03 36.11 13.55
CA SER A 30 -40.01 37.32 14.39
C SER A 30 -40.81 37.17 15.70
N SER A 31 -41.90 36.40 15.69
CA SER A 31 -42.76 36.11 16.85
C SER A 31 -42.15 35.07 17.81
N LEU A 32 -41.09 34.40 17.39
CA LEU A 32 -40.54 33.23 18.03
C LEU A 32 -39.44 33.58 19.03
N SER A 33 -39.55 33.05 20.24
CA SER A 33 -38.51 33.18 21.27
C SER A 33 -37.76 31.86 21.45
N LEU A 34 -36.45 31.86 21.15
CA LEU A 34 -35.61 30.68 21.29
C LEU A 34 -34.80 30.75 22.60
N GLN A 35 -34.76 29.64 23.31
CA GLN A 35 -33.90 29.43 24.47
C GLN A 35 -33.03 28.19 24.25
N SER A 36 -31.71 28.37 24.27
CA SER A 36 -30.76 27.26 24.18
C SER A 36 -30.52 26.63 25.56
N VAL A 37 -30.58 25.31 25.65
CA VAL A 37 -30.32 24.54 26.87
C VAL A 37 -29.38 23.37 26.60
N GLY A 38 -28.64 22.93 27.63
CA GLY A 38 -27.75 21.78 27.52
C GLY A 38 -28.45 20.42 27.56
N SER A 39 -29.68 20.35 28.08
CA SER A 39 -30.49 19.13 28.13
C SER A 39 -31.97 19.47 27.97
N LEU A 40 -32.71 18.59 27.30
CA LEU A 40 -34.15 18.73 27.05
C LEU A 40 -34.94 17.78 27.96
N GLU A 41 -35.62 18.34 28.96
CA GLU A 41 -36.51 17.61 29.88
C GLU A 41 -37.97 18.00 29.60
N PRO A 42 -38.70 17.27 28.75
CA PRO A 42 -40.08 17.62 28.40
C PRO A 42 -41.03 17.27 29.53
N ASN A 43 -41.89 18.20 29.92
CA ASN A 43 -42.99 17.92 30.83
C ASN A 43 -44.30 17.68 30.04
N GLU A 44 -44.63 16.41 29.81
CA GLU A 44 -45.84 16.03 29.06
C GLU A 44 -47.14 16.49 29.73
N GLU A 45 -47.17 16.54 31.07
CA GLU A 45 -48.34 17.00 31.85
C GLU A 45 -48.57 18.51 31.67
N ALA A 46 -47.50 19.28 31.50
CA ALA A 46 -47.56 20.70 31.19
C ALA A 46 -47.83 20.99 29.70
N GLY A 47 -47.90 19.96 28.85
CA GLY A 47 -48.12 20.09 27.41
C GLY A 47 -46.86 20.33 26.58
N ASP A 48 -45.67 20.04 27.10
CA ASP A 48 -44.43 20.13 26.33
C ASP A 48 -44.37 19.01 25.29
N LYS A 49 -44.09 19.38 24.04
CA LYS A 49 -43.90 18.47 22.92
C LYS A 49 -42.46 18.54 22.43
N ARG A 50 -41.78 17.39 22.40
CA ARG A 50 -40.45 17.24 21.80
C ARG A 50 -40.56 17.01 20.30
N CYS A 51 -39.74 17.70 19.54
CA CYS A 51 -39.55 17.52 18.11
C CYS A 51 -38.09 17.18 17.82
N THR A 52 -37.88 16.28 16.87
CA THR A 52 -36.55 15.84 16.43
C THR A 52 -36.52 15.84 14.91
N PHE A 53 -35.49 16.44 14.32
CA PHE A 53 -35.32 16.49 12.87
C PHE A 53 -33.84 16.32 12.49
N SER A 54 -33.59 16.00 11.23
CA SER A 54 -32.22 15.76 10.73
C SER A 54 -31.86 16.75 9.62
N HIS A 55 -30.69 17.38 9.74
CA HIS A 55 -30.17 18.32 8.75
C HIS A 55 -28.63 18.19 8.66
N ASN A 56 -28.08 18.11 7.45
CA ASN A 56 -26.63 17.93 7.20
C ASN A 56 -26.00 16.79 8.01
N GLN A 57 -26.64 15.62 8.04
CA GLN A 57 -26.23 14.43 8.81
C GLN A 57 -26.22 14.61 10.34
N CYS A 58 -26.62 15.77 10.87
CA CYS A 58 -26.81 16.01 12.29
C CYS A 58 -28.27 15.86 12.71
N ARG A 59 -28.51 15.42 13.95
CA ARG A 59 -29.83 15.36 14.58
C ARG A 59 -30.01 16.55 15.51
N TYR A 60 -31.08 17.29 15.28
CA TYR A 60 -31.47 18.46 16.06
C TYR A 60 -32.70 18.13 16.89
N GLU A 61 -32.73 18.63 18.12
CA GLU A 61 -33.84 18.45 19.04
C GLU A 61 -34.27 19.80 19.62
N PHE A 62 -35.58 19.96 19.73
CA PHE A 62 -36.20 21.10 20.40
C PHE A 62 -37.53 20.69 21.02
N MET A 63 -38.06 21.51 21.91
CA MET A 63 -39.40 21.37 22.44
C MET A 63 -40.15 22.70 22.44
N TYR A 64 -41.47 22.60 22.37
CA TYR A 64 -42.38 23.73 22.52
C TYR A 64 -43.57 23.30 23.39
N ASN A 65 -44.21 24.27 24.04
CA ASN A 65 -45.40 24.01 24.85
C ASN A 65 -46.65 24.25 24.01
N GLU A 66 -47.54 23.25 23.92
CA GLU A 66 -48.76 23.31 23.09
C GLU A 66 -49.87 24.18 23.70
N TYR A 67 -49.86 24.35 25.03
CA TYR A 67 -50.89 25.10 25.77
C TYR A 67 -50.45 26.53 26.11
N ALA A 68 -49.17 26.85 25.96
CA ALA A 68 -48.67 28.20 26.17
C ALA A 68 -49.12 29.13 25.04
N ASN A 69 -49.67 30.30 25.41
CA ASN A 69 -49.96 31.37 24.45
C ASN A 69 -48.71 32.02 23.86
N SER A 70 -47.51 31.69 24.36
CA SER A 70 -46.24 32.20 23.86
C SER A 70 -45.55 31.18 22.97
N GLU A 71 -45.06 31.62 21.81
CA GLU A 71 -44.26 30.81 20.89
C GLU A 71 -42.81 30.72 21.39
N LYS A 72 -42.64 30.02 22.51
CA LYS A 72 -41.35 29.75 23.12
C LYS A 72 -40.85 28.37 22.70
N LEU A 73 -39.67 28.35 22.10
CA LEU A 73 -38.95 27.15 21.71
C LEU A 73 -37.73 26.96 22.60
N ILE A 74 -37.59 25.77 23.16
CA ILE A 74 -36.40 25.36 23.90
C ILE A 74 -35.60 24.42 23.00
N VAL A 75 -34.40 24.84 22.61
CA VAL A 75 -33.57 24.14 21.63
C VAL A 75 -32.33 23.57 22.32
N LEU A 76 -31.93 22.36 21.95
CA LEU A 76 -30.68 21.78 22.42
C LEU A 76 -29.49 22.59 21.86
N GLU A 77 -28.58 23.03 22.73
CA GLU A 77 -27.45 23.89 22.35
C GLU A 77 -26.51 23.22 21.33
N LYS A 78 -26.26 21.92 21.50
CA LYS A 78 -25.37 21.13 20.64
C LYS A 78 -26.15 20.03 19.95
N PRO A 79 -26.23 20.01 18.61
CA PRO A 79 -26.88 18.93 17.89
C PRO A 79 -26.02 17.67 17.92
N ASP A 80 -26.68 16.52 17.84
CA ASP A 80 -26.02 15.23 17.72
C ASP A 80 -25.54 15.03 16.29
N CYS A 81 -24.31 15.45 16.00
CA CYS A 81 -23.64 15.18 14.75
C CYS A 81 -22.76 13.93 14.87
N PRO A 82 -22.89 12.94 13.97
CA PRO A 82 -21.91 11.87 13.89
C PRO A 82 -20.55 12.49 13.54
N ALA A 83 -19.51 12.10 14.28
CA ALA A 83 -18.16 12.52 13.96
C ALA A 83 -17.79 11.97 12.57
N VAL A 84 -17.56 12.86 11.61
CA VAL A 84 -16.98 12.45 10.33
C VAL A 84 -15.60 11.88 10.65
N PRO A 85 -15.34 10.58 10.38
CA PRO A 85 -14.02 10.03 10.64
C PRO A 85 -13.00 10.83 9.82
N LEU A 86 -11.84 11.12 10.41
CA LEU A 86 -10.75 11.80 9.72
C LEU A 86 -10.24 10.90 8.59
N THR A 87 -10.89 10.99 7.43
CA THR A 87 -10.72 10.07 6.28
C THR A 87 -9.26 9.98 5.85
N LEU A 88 -8.55 11.11 5.89
CA LEU A 88 -7.12 11.18 5.59
C LEU A 88 -6.28 10.24 6.48
N GLY A 89 -6.57 10.18 7.78
CA GLY A 89 -5.79 9.36 8.73
C GLY A 89 -5.95 7.87 8.45
N PHE A 90 -7.18 7.42 8.23
CA PHE A 90 -7.45 6.03 7.88
C PHE A 90 -6.76 5.61 6.57
N VAL A 91 -6.77 6.47 5.56
CA VAL A 91 -6.11 6.19 4.28
C VAL A 91 -4.60 6.03 4.46
N LEU A 92 -3.95 6.91 5.21
CA LEU A 92 -2.50 6.85 5.45
C LEU A 92 -2.09 5.57 6.19
N ILE A 93 -2.87 5.14 7.18
CA ILE A 93 -2.61 3.92 7.95
C ILE A 93 -2.67 2.70 7.03
N VAL A 94 -3.72 2.58 6.21
CA VAL A 94 -3.91 1.45 5.31
C VAL A 94 -2.80 1.39 4.26
N VAL A 95 -2.45 2.52 3.65
CA VAL A 95 -1.35 2.59 2.66
C VAL A 95 -0.02 2.20 3.29
N GLY A 96 0.28 2.72 4.50
CA GLY A 96 1.49 2.37 5.23
C GLY A 96 1.61 0.86 5.50
N ALA A 97 0.51 0.22 5.92
CA ALA A 97 0.48 -1.21 6.18
C ALA A 97 0.75 -2.05 4.92
N VAL A 98 0.14 -1.68 3.78
CA VAL A 98 0.34 -2.38 2.51
C VAL A 98 1.79 -2.24 2.02
N VAL A 99 2.36 -1.04 2.11
CA VAL A 99 3.76 -0.79 1.73
C VAL A 99 4.72 -1.60 2.61
N LEU A 100 4.51 -1.61 3.93
CA LEU A 100 5.34 -2.37 4.86
C LEU A 100 5.27 -3.88 4.61
N LEU A 101 4.07 -4.42 4.36
CA LEU A 101 3.90 -5.83 3.99
C LEU A 101 4.60 -6.16 2.67
N GLY A 102 4.48 -5.30 1.66
CA GLY A 102 5.16 -5.47 0.38
C GLY A 102 6.69 -5.46 0.54
N LEU A 103 7.23 -4.52 1.32
CA LEU A 103 8.66 -4.46 1.61
C LEU A 103 9.15 -5.69 2.37
N ALA A 104 8.40 -6.17 3.37
CA ALA A 104 8.75 -7.38 4.11
C ALA A 104 8.81 -8.61 3.18
N ALA A 105 7.81 -8.78 2.30
CA ALA A 105 7.79 -9.86 1.34
C ALA A 105 8.96 -9.77 0.34
N LEU A 106 9.28 -8.57 -0.16
CA LEU A 106 10.43 -8.34 -1.04
C LEU A 106 11.76 -8.62 -0.35
N LEU A 107 11.91 -8.25 0.93
CA LEU A 107 13.11 -8.56 1.71
C LEU A 107 13.27 -10.07 1.88
N VAL A 108 12.21 -10.78 2.26
CA VAL A 108 12.25 -12.25 2.39
C VAL A 108 12.59 -12.90 1.05
N TRP A 109 11.91 -12.50 -0.03
CA TRP A 109 12.21 -12.99 -1.38
C TRP A 109 13.68 -12.77 -1.73
N LYS A 110 14.18 -11.55 -1.54
CA LYS A 110 15.55 -11.18 -1.92
C LYS A 110 16.60 -11.91 -1.08
N LEU A 111 16.32 -12.17 0.20
CA LEU A 111 17.18 -13.00 1.05
C LEU A 111 17.22 -14.44 0.55
N VAL A 112 16.06 -15.04 0.26
CA VAL A 112 15.97 -16.42 -0.25
C VAL A 112 16.71 -16.54 -1.58
N THR A 113 16.45 -15.67 -2.55
CA THR A 113 17.13 -15.72 -3.85
C THR A 113 18.63 -15.49 -3.70
N SER A 114 19.06 -14.53 -2.87
CA SER A 114 20.49 -14.26 -2.66
C SER A 114 21.23 -15.46 -2.04
N VAL A 115 20.59 -16.25 -1.18
CA VAL A 115 21.20 -17.45 -0.60
C VAL A 115 21.27 -18.57 -1.62
N CYS A 116 20.21 -18.79 -2.40
CA CYS A 116 20.21 -19.77 -3.48
C CYS A 116 21.29 -19.45 -4.52
N ASP A 117 21.37 -18.20 -4.98
CA ASP A 117 22.37 -17.74 -5.94
C ASP A 117 23.80 -17.99 -5.43
N ARG A 118 24.07 -17.69 -4.14
CA ARG A 118 25.39 -17.96 -3.55
C ARG A 118 25.72 -19.44 -3.48
N ARG A 119 24.73 -20.29 -3.20
CA ARG A 119 24.92 -21.74 -3.09
C ARG A 119 25.19 -22.37 -4.46
N GLU A 120 24.47 -21.94 -5.48
CA GLU A 120 24.70 -22.39 -6.86
C GLU A 120 26.04 -21.88 -7.39
N TYR A 121 26.38 -20.62 -7.13
CA TYR A 121 27.67 -20.05 -7.51
C TYR A 121 28.86 -20.82 -6.90
N ALA A 122 28.79 -21.15 -5.61
CA ALA A 122 29.84 -21.92 -4.95
C ALA A 122 30.01 -23.32 -5.55
N ARG A 123 28.89 -23.98 -5.90
CA ARG A 123 28.91 -25.27 -6.58
C ARG A 123 29.51 -25.16 -7.98
N PHE A 124 29.14 -24.13 -8.73
CA PHE A 124 29.63 -23.90 -10.08
C PHE A 124 31.15 -23.61 -10.11
N GLU A 125 31.67 -22.82 -9.18
CA GLU A 125 33.11 -22.59 -9.05
C GLU A 125 33.87 -23.88 -8.69
N GLN A 126 33.30 -24.74 -7.84
CA GLN A 126 33.87 -26.05 -7.53
C GLN A 126 33.90 -26.97 -8.76
N GLU A 127 32.81 -27.01 -9.54
CA GLU A 127 32.74 -27.76 -10.79
C GLU A 127 33.73 -27.22 -11.84
N ARG A 128 33.90 -25.90 -11.95
CA ARG A 128 34.90 -25.26 -12.83
C ARG A 128 36.34 -25.53 -12.40
N ALA A 129 36.63 -25.51 -11.10
CA ALA A 129 37.97 -25.80 -10.57
C ALA A 129 38.34 -27.27 -10.81
N ASN A 130 37.39 -28.19 -10.62
CA ASN A 130 37.59 -29.61 -10.91
C ASN A 130 37.67 -29.90 -12.41
N ALA A 131 36.91 -29.18 -13.25
CA ALA A 131 37.01 -29.29 -14.71
C ALA A 131 38.33 -28.74 -15.29
N LYS A 132 39.05 -27.90 -14.53
CA LYS A 132 40.41 -27.45 -14.87
C LYS A 132 41.51 -28.41 -14.42
N PHE A 133 41.18 -29.48 -13.70
CA PHE A 133 42.14 -30.46 -13.21
C PHE A 133 42.03 -31.76 -14.03
N ASP A 134 42.66 -31.75 -15.22
CA ASP A 134 43.30 -32.93 -15.83
C ASP A 134 44.18 -32.55 -17.06
N GLU A 135 44.83 -31.37 -17.04
CA GLU A 135 45.77 -30.97 -18.11
C GLU A 135 47.26 -31.16 -17.74
N SER A 136 47.59 -31.73 -16.58
CA SER A 136 49.00 -31.78 -16.14
C SER A 136 49.45 -33.01 -15.35
N ASP A 137 48.92 -34.21 -15.64
CA ASP A 137 49.65 -35.51 -15.56
C ASP A 137 48.65 -36.67 -15.40
N ASN A 138 48.08 -37.13 -16.52
CA ASN A 138 47.49 -38.47 -16.56
C ASN A 138 48.62 -39.50 -16.77
N PRO A 139 48.95 -40.36 -15.80
CA PRO A 139 50.00 -41.39 -15.96
C PRO A 139 49.67 -42.46 -17.01
N LEU A 140 48.46 -42.43 -17.59
CA LEU A 140 48.02 -43.29 -18.68
C LEU A 140 48.11 -42.63 -20.08
N TYR A 141 48.39 -41.33 -20.17
CA TYR A 141 48.44 -40.64 -21.46
C TYR A 141 49.76 -40.93 -22.19
N LYS A 142 49.68 -41.74 -23.25
CA LYS A 142 50.76 -41.87 -24.23
C LYS A 142 50.55 -40.85 -25.34
N GLU A 143 51.58 -40.09 -25.66
CA GLU A 143 51.58 -39.23 -26.86
C GLU A 143 51.17 -40.04 -28.10
N PRO A 144 50.25 -39.56 -28.94
CA PRO A 144 49.82 -40.25 -30.16
C PRO A 144 50.83 -40.11 -31.31
N THR A 145 52.09 -39.77 -31.01
CA THR A 145 53.15 -39.59 -32.00
C THR A 145 53.97 -40.88 -32.07
N SER A 146 53.63 -41.80 -32.98
CA SER A 146 54.47 -42.96 -33.24
C SER A 146 55.67 -42.53 -34.09
N THR A 147 56.83 -42.34 -33.47
CA THR A 147 58.09 -42.17 -34.20
C THR A 147 58.48 -43.51 -34.81
N PHE A 148 58.03 -43.76 -36.05
CA PHE A 148 58.41 -44.94 -36.82
C PHE A 148 59.79 -44.69 -37.44
N GLN A 149 60.81 -45.32 -36.88
CA GLN A 149 62.13 -45.38 -37.50
C GLN A 149 62.04 -46.25 -38.74
N ASN A 150 62.14 -45.67 -39.93
CA ASN A 150 62.07 -46.39 -41.18
C ASN A 150 63.43 -47.07 -41.47
N PRO A 151 63.55 -48.41 -41.37
CA PRO A 151 64.81 -49.12 -41.54
C PRO A 151 65.38 -49.00 -42.96
N THR A 152 64.55 -48.67 -43.96
CA THR A 152 64.97 -48.52 -45.36
C THR A 152 65.91 -47.33 -45.59
N PHE A 153 65.89 -46.32 -44.71
CA PHE A 153 66.79 -45.16 -44.83
C PHE A 153 68.20 -45.42 -44.28
N ALA A 154 68.36 -46.35 -43.33
CA ALA A 154 69.68 -46.74 -42.84
C ALA A 154 70.46 -47.50 -43.92
N ASP A 155 69.80 -48.42 -44.62
CA ASP A 155 70.41 -49.18 -45.72
C ASP A 155 70.69 -48.32 -46.95
N LYS A 156 69.87 -47.29 -47.25
CA LYS A 156 70.16 -46.36 -48.35
C LYS A 156 71.35 -45.44 -48.06
N MET A 157 71.59 -45.04 -46.81
CA MET A 157 72.83 -44.32 -46.47
C MET A 157 74.07 -45.21 -46.46
N ALA A 158 73.92 -46.51 -46.17
CA ALA A 158 75.02 -47.49 -46.29
C ALA A 158 75.32 -47.85 -47.75
N GLY A 159 74.30 -47.89 -48.62
CA GLY A 159 74.44 -48.22 -50.04
C GLY A 159 74.88 -47.06 -50.94
N GLU A 160 74.46 -45.82 -50.64
CA GLU A 160 74.78 -44.65 -51.46
C GLU A 160 76.08 -43.93 -51.03
N GLY A 161 76.64 -44.31 -49.88
CA GLY A 161 78.01 -43.94 -49.47
C GLY A 161 79.11 -44.69 -50.23
N ALA A 162 78.79 -45.77 -50.95
CA ALA A 162 79.76 -46.56 -51.72
C ALA A 162 79.86 -46.16 -53.21
N THR A 163 78.94 -45.34 -53.73
CA THR A 163 78.89 -44.95 -55.15
C THR A 163 79.04 -43.44 -55.41
N ALA A 164 79.58 -42.68 -54.45
CA ALA A 164 79.93 -41.27 -54.63
C ALA A 164 81.43 -40.96 -54.51
N SER A 165 82.29 -42.00 -54.48
CA SER A 165 83.76 -41.83 -54.43
C SER A 165 84.50 -42.34 -55.68
N GLN A 166 83.82 -42.54 -56.81
CA GLN A 166 84.44 -43.02 -58.06
C GLN A 166 84.21 -42.14 -59.30
N LEU A 167 83.96 -40.84 -59.12
CA LEU A 167 84.04 -39.83 -60.20
C LEU A 167 84.65 -38.51 -59.68
N ARG A 168 85.92 -38.56 -59.29
CA ARG A 168 86.87 -37.43 -59.34
C ARG A 168 88.21 -37.97 -59.83
N GLY A 169 88.34 -37.97 -61.15
CA GLY A 169 89.59 -38.00 -61.92
C GLY A 169 89.46 -36.93 -62.98
#